data_AF-A0A379V2P3-F1
#
_entry.id   AF-A0A379V2P3-F1
#
_cell.length_a   1.000
_cell.length_b   1.000
_cell.length_c   1.000
_cell.angle_alpha   90.00
_cell.angle_beta   90.00
_cell.angle_gamma   90.00
#
_symmetry.space_group_name_H-M   'P 1'
#
loop_
_entity.id
_entity.type
_entity.pdbx_description
1 polymer ?
#
loop_
_entity_poly.entity_id
_entity_poly.type
_entity_poly.pdbx_seq_one_letter_code
_entity_poly.pdbx_strand_id
1 'polypeptide(L)'
;MLFDPLVLIQQPLAVLATLAIIVFGKSIAAFFLVRMFGHSPRTALTIAASLAQIGEFAFILAGLGMALNLLPQAGQNLVLAGAILSIMLNPVLFTLLEKYLAKTETLEEQTLEEAIEEEKQIPVDICNHALLVGFGRVGSLLGEKLLAAGIPLVVIETSRTRVDELRERGIRAVLGNAANEEIMNLAHLDCARWLLLTIPNGYEAGEIVASAREKSPDIEIIARAHYDDEVKYITERGANQVVMGEREIARAMLELLETPPAGEVVAS
;
A
#
# COMPACT_ATOMS: atom_id res chain seq x y z
N MET A 1 14.65 7.30 -42.93
CA MET A 1 14.69 6.22 -41.92
C MET A 1 14.42 6.85 -40.56
N LEU A 2 13.66 6.19 -39.68
CA LEU A 2 13.31 6.77 -38.36
C LEU A 2 14.55 7.04 -37.48
N PHE A 3 15.65 6.34 -37.74
CA PHE A 3 16.91 6.47 -37.02
C PHE A 3 18.08 6.24 -37.99
N ASP A 4 19.12 7.07 -37.90
CA ASP A 4 20.39 6.85 -38.59
C ASP A 4 21.45 6.31 -37.61
N PRO A 5 21.78 5.01 -37.67
CA PRO A 5 22.76 4.41 -36.76
C PRO A 5 24.18 4.98 -36.92
N LEU A 6 24.48 5.68 -38.02
CA LEU A 6 25.79 6.33 -38.17
C LEU A 6 26.01 7.46 -37.15
N VAL A 7 24.96 8.02 -36.54
CA VAL A 7 25.09 9.08 -35.53
C VAL A 7 25.88 8.60 -34.29
N LEU A 8 25.79 7.31 -33.95
CA LEU A 8 26.57 6.71 -32.86
C LEU A 8 28.08 6.76 -33.13
N ILE A 9 28.48 6.70 -34.41
CA ILE A 9 29.88 6.68 -34.83
C ILE A 9 30.36 8.10 -35.17
N GLN A 10 29.50 8.91 -35.79
CA GLN A 10 29.84 10.26 -36.25
C GLN A 10 29.82 11.30 -35.12
N GLN A 11 28.93 11.15 -34.12
CA GLN A 11 28.75 12.12 -33.03
C GLN A 11 28.65 11.45 -31.64
N PRO A 12 29.63 10.62 -31.25
CA PRO A 12 29.57 9.86 -29.99
C PRO A 12 29.45 10.78 -28.76
N LEU A 13 30.09 11.95 -28.80
CA LEU A 13 30.09 12.91 -27.70
C LEU A 13 28.70 13.53 -27.47
N ALA A 14 27.99 13.85 -28.56
CA ALA A 14 26.64 14.44 -28.48
C ALA A 14 25.60 13.42 -27.99
N VAL A 15 25.73 12.16 -28.41
CA VAL A 15 24.90 11.06 -27.91
C VAL A 15 25.15 10.83 -26.41
N LEU A 16 26.42 10.77 -25.99
CA LEU A 16 26.77 10.63 -24.57
C LEU A 16 26.25 11.79 -23.72
N ALA A 17 26.36 13.04 -24.20
CA ALA A 17 25.81 14.20 -23.51
C ALA A 17 24.28 14.11 -23.37
N THR A 18 23.59 13.71 -24.44
CA THR A 18 22.13 13.54 -24.43
C THR A 18 21.72 12.44 -23.46
N LEU A 19 22.41 11.29 -23.48
CA LEU A 19 22.19 10.19 -22.55
C LEU A 19 22.42 10.63 -21.10
N ALA A 20 23.51 11.36 -20.82
CA ALA A 20 23.81 11.86 -19.49
C ALA A 20 22.73 12.81 -18.97
N ILE A 21 22.20 13.71 -19.82
CA ILE A 21 21.09 14.59 -19.45
C ILE A 21 19.83 13.79 -19.11
N ILE A 22 19.50 12.77 -19.92
CA ILE A 22 18.33 11.92 -19.70
C ILE A 22 18.44 11.16 -18.38
N VAL A 23 19.60 10.54 -18.14
CA VAL A 23 19.83 9.67 -16.98
C VAL A 23 20.03 10.47 -15.70
N PHE A 24 20.88 11.51 -15.72
CA PHE A 24 21.21 12.24 -14.49
C PHE A 24 20.29 13.43 -14.24
N GLY A 25 19.87 14.15 -15.28
CA GLY A 25 19.17 15.43 -15.12
C GLY A 25 17.91 15.32 -14.27
N LYS A 26 17.02 14.39 -14.63
CA LYS A 26 15.78 14.16 -13.87
C LYS A 26 15.97 13.33 -12.60
N SER A 27 16.93 12.41 -12.58
CA SER A 27 17.17 11.57 -11.40
C SER A 27 17.73 12.39 -10.24
N ILE A 28 18.57 13.39 -10.51
CA ILE A 28 19.02 14.35 -9.49
C ILE A 28 17.83 15.13 -8.91
N ALA A 29 16.95 15.66 -9.78
CA ALA A 29 15.76 16.39 -9.33
C ALA A 29 14.82 15.50 -8.49
N ALA A 30 14.57 14.26 -8.93
CA ALA A 30 13.76 13.29 -8.21
C ALA A 30 14.36 12.95 -6.84
N PHE A 31 15.68 12.70 -6.77
CA PHE A 31 16.37 12.41 -5.52
C PHE A 31 16.19 13.54 -4.51
N PHE A 32 16.46 14.79 -4.91
CA PHE A 32 16.33 15.95 -4.02
C PHE A 32 14.89 16.18 -3.57
N LEU A 33 13.90 16.01 -4.47
CA LEU A 33 12.49 16.14 -4.12
C LEU A 33 12.10 15.12 -3.04
N VAL A 34 12.40 13.84 -3.26
CA VAL A 34 12.07 12.77 -2.30
C VAL A 34 12.76 13.01 -0.96
N ARG A 35 14.01 13.50 -0.97
CA ARG A 35 14.74 13.83 0.25
C ARG A 35 14.13 15.02 1.01
N MET A 36 13.60 16.01 0.29
CA MET A 36 12.93 17.18 0.85
C MET A 36 11.58 16.81 1.50
N PHE A 37 10.91 15.77 1.01
CA PHE A 37 9.72 15.17 1.64
C PHE A 37 10.03 14.31 2.88
N GLY A 38 11.30 14.21 3.29
CA GLY A 38 11.70 13.53 4.52
C GLY A 38 11.90 12.01 4.39
N HIS A 39 11.87 11.46 3.18
CA HIS A 39 12.14 10.04 2.96
C HIS A 39 13.63 9.69 3.06
N SER A 40 13.91 8.41 3.29
CA SER A 40 15.28 7.88 3.42
C SER A 40 16.08 8.05 2.11
N PRO A 41 17.42 8.17 2.19
CA PRO A 41 18.27 8.24 1.00
C PRO A 41 18.10 7.01 0.09
N ARG A 42 17.78 5.84 0.64
CA ARG A 42 17.45 4.62 -0.11
C ARG A 42 16.20 4.82 -0.97
N THR A 43 15.08 5.22 -0.37
CA THR A 43 13.84 5.50 -1.11
C THR A 43 14.06 6.56 -2.19
N ALA A 44 14.83 7.61 -1.88
CA ALA A 44 15.19 8.64 -2.84
C ALA A 44 16.03 8.10 -4.02
N LEU A 45 17.02 7.25 -3.75
CA LEU A 45 17.90 6.68 -4.77
C LEU A 45 17.17 5.67 -5.66
N THR A 46 16.30 4.84 -5.07
CA THR A 46 15.43 3.92 -5.81
C THR A 46 14.49 4.69 -6.73
N ILE A 47 13.74 5.68 -6.23
CA ILE A 47 12.84 6.50 -7.05
C ILE A 47 13.61 7.22 -8.16
N ALA A 48 14.78 7.79 -7.84
CA ALA A 48 15.62 8.47 -8.82
C ALA A 48 16.08 7.54 -9.95
N ALA A 49 16.48 6.31 -9.63
CA ALA A 49 16.87 5.32 -10.63
C ALA A 49 15.68 4.78 -11.43
N SER A 50 14.53 4.51 -10.80
CA SER A 50 13.29 4.13 -11.49
C SER A 50 12.87 5.15 -12.54
N LEU A 51 13.10 6.42 -12.23
CA LEU A 51 12.78 7.53 -13.11
C LEU A 51 13.89 7.85 -14.12
N ALA A 52 15.04 7.17 -14.13
CA ALA A 52 16.17 7.50 -15.01
C ALA A 52 15.93 7.19 -16.49
N GLN A 53 14.96 6.32 -16.81
CA GLN A 53 14.64 5.91 -18.18
C GLN A 53 13.78 6.91 -18.93
N ILE A 54 14.11 7.24 -20.19
CA ILE A 54 13.25 8.11 -20.99
C ILE A 54 11.81 7.55 -21.14
N GLY A 55 10.81 8.42 -21.04
CA GLY A 55 9.41 8.02 -21.24
C GLY A 55 9.06 7.98 -22.73
N GLU A 56 8.09 7.13 -23.09
CA GLU A 56 7.63 6.98 -24.49
C GLU A 56 7.11 8.29 -25.10
N PHE A 57 6.60 9.20 -24.25
CA PHE A 57 6.15 10.53 -24.66
C PHE A 57 7.26 11.39 -25.28
N ALA A 58 8.53 11.14 -24.98
CA ALA A 58 9.65 11.85 -25.62
C ALA A 58 9.72 11.55 -27.13
N PHE A 59 9.34 10.35 -27.56
CA PHE A 59 9.27 9.98 -28.97
C PHE A 59 8.17 10.76 -29.70
N ILE A 60 7.00 10.88 -29.05
CA ILE A 60 5.86 11.62 -29.58
C ILE A 60 6.23 13.11 -29.73
N LEU A 61 6.87 13.70 -28.71
CA LEU A 61 7.32 15.10 -28.75
C LEU A 61 8.40 15.35 -29.79
N ALA A 62 9.36 14.43 -29.96
CA ALA A 62 10.37 14.54 -31.01
C ALA A 62 9.74 14.46 -32.41
N GLY A 63 8.76 13.57 -32.60
CA GLY A 63 7.99 13.47 -33.84
C GLY A 63 7.18 14.73 -34.15
N LEU A 64 6.51 15.29 -33.14
CA LEU A 64 5.76 16.55 -33.27
C LEU A 64 6.70 17.74 -33.57
N GLY A 65 7.86 17.79 -32.92
CA GLY A 65 8.88 18.82 -33.17
C GLY A 65 9.40 18.80 -34.60
N MET A 66 9.57 17.62 -35.19
CA MET A 66 9.90 17.48 -36.62
C MET A 66 8.75 17.96 -37.51
N ALA A 67 7.51 17.57 -37.21
CA ALA A 67 6.33 17.96 -37.99
C ALA A 67 6.11 19.49 -38.02
N LEU A 68 6.47 20.17 -36.92
CA LEU A 68 6.40 21.63 -36.79
C LEU A 68 7.65 22.36 -37.29
N ASN A 69 8.65 21.65 -37.86
CA ASN A 69 9.96 22.21 -38.23
C ASN A 69 10.71 22.91 -37.07
N LEU A 70 10.40 22.56 -35.82
CA LEU A 70 11.07 23.07 -34.62
C LEU A 70 12.32 22.26 -34.26
N LEU A 71 12.33 20.98 -34.64
CA LEU A 71 13.43 20.06 -34.38
C LEU A 71 14.13 19.70 -35.69
N PRO A 72 15.44 19.93 -35.84
CA PRO A 72 16.19 19.43 -36.99
C PRO A 72 16.38 17.91 -36.89
N GLN A 73 16.57 17.25 -38.04
CA GLN A 73 16.72 15.79 -38.12
C GLN A 73 17.87 15.24 -37.26
N ALA A 74 18.96 16.01 -37.11
CA ALA A 74 20.06 15.66 -36.22
C ALA A 74 19.61 15.57 -34.74
N GLY A 75 18.74 16.47 -34.30
CA GLY A 75 18.17 16.46 -32.94
C GLY A 75 17.26 15.26 -32.71
N GLN A 76 16.43 14.90 -33.69
CA GLN A 76 15.61 13.68 -33.62
C GLN A 76 16.48 12.43 -33.44
N ASN A 77 17.55 12.30 -34.23
CA ASN A 77 18.45 11.16 -34.13
C ASN A 77 19.16 11.07 -32.77
N LEU A 78 19.54 12.20 -32.18
CA LEU A 78 20.15 12.25 -30.85
C LEU A 78 19.16 11.83 -29.75
N VAL A 79 17.91 12.31 -29.81
CA VAL A 79 16.86 11.92 -28.85
C VAL A 79 16.57 10.42 -28.95
N LEU A 80 16.44 9.89 -30.17
CA LEU A 80 16.21 8.46 -30.39
C LEU A 80 17.39 7.59 -29.94
N ALA A 81 18.62 7.99 -30.25
CA ALA A 81 19.82 7.29 -29.81
C ALA A 81 19.92 7.27 -28.28
N GLY A 82 19.80 8.44 -27.64
CA GLY A 82 19.84 8.59 -26.20
C GLY A 82 18.71 7.83 -25.51
N ALA A 83 17.53 7.79 -26.14
CA ALA A 83 16.39 7.03 -25.65
C ALA A 83 16.65 5.53 -25.61
N ILE A 84 17.05 4.94 -26.74
CA ILE A 84 17.32 3.50 -26.84
C ILE A 84 18.43 3.11 -25.86
N LEU A 85 19.52 3.88 -25.81
CA LEU A 85 20.61 3.62 -24.88
C LEU A 85 20.17 3.75 -23.41
N SER A 86 19.34 4.75 -23.08
CA SER A 86 18.79 4.92 -21.72
C SER A 86 17.92 3.73 -21.32
N ILE A 87 17.05 3.24 -22.20
CA ILE A 87 16.21 2.06 -21.96
C ILE A 87 17.07 0.81 -21.75
N MET A 88 18.09 0.61 -22.59
CA MET A 88 19.00 -0.54 -22.47
C MET A 88 19.86 -0.47 -21.20
N LEU A 89 20.26 0.73 -20.78
CA LEU A 89 21.13 0.92 -19.63
C LEU A 89 20.36 0.87 -18.30
N ASN A 90 19.06 1.17 -18.30
CA ASN A 90 18.26 1.28 -17.07
C ASN A 90 18.24 -0.01 -16.23
N PRO A 91 18.01 -1.22 -16.78
CA PRO A 91 18.07 -2.46 -15.99
C PRO A 91 19.45 -2.68 -15.34
N VAL A 92 20.53 -2.31 -16.03
CA VAL A 92 21.89 -2.42 -15.50
C VAL A 92 22.13 -1.42 -14.38
N LEU A 93 21.69 -0.17 -14.55
CA LEU A 93 21.75 0.84 -13.49
C LEU A 93 20.95 0.42 -12.25
N PHE A 94 19.77 -0.15 -12.45
CA PHE A 94 18.90 -0.60 -11.36
C PHE A 94 19.52 -1.76 -10.59
N THR A 95 20.03 -2.78 -11.28
CA THR A 95 20.72 -3.92 -10.65
C THR A 95 22.03 -3.53 -9.96
N LEU A 96 22.78 -2.57 -10.51
CA LEU A 96 23.98 -2.03 -9.86
C LEU A 96 23.62 -1.22 -8.61
N LEU A 97 22.54 -0.44 -8.66
CA LEU A 97 22.01 0.28 -7.52
C LEU A 97 21.61 -0.68 -6.40
N GLU A 98 20.85 -1.73 -6.70
CA GLU A 98 20.46 -2.75 -5.71
C GLU A 98 21.69 -3.39 -5.05
N LYS A 99 22.69 -3.75 -5.85
CA LYS A 99 23.97 -4.30 -5.32
C LYS A 99 24.75 -3.29 -4.50
N TYR A 100 24.73 -2.01 -4.87
CA TYR A 100 25.43 -0.95 -4.14
C TYR A 100 24.74 -0.66 -2.80
N LEU A 101 23.41 -0.58 -2.81
CA LEU A 101 22.60 -0.43 -1.59
C LEU A 101 22.86 -1.60 -0.64
N ALA A 102 22.78 -2.84 -1.14
CA ALA A 102 23.06 -4.04 -0.35
C ALA A 102 24.51 -4.14 0.21
N LYS A 103 25.46 -3.38 -0.35
CA LYS A 103 26.88 -3.39 0.07
C LYS A 103 27.25 -2.21 0.96
N THR A 104 26.54 -1.09 0.85
CA THR A 104 26.79 0.14 1.61
C THR A 104 25.96 0.19 2.89
N GLU A 105 25.07 -0.79 3.07
CA GLU A 105 24.37 -1.06 4.31
C GLU A 105 25.35 -1.18 5.48
N THR A 106 25.19 -0.26 6.44
CA THR A 106 25.69 -0.48 7.79
C THR A 106 24.77 -1.49 8.47
N LEU A 107 25.35 -2.34 9.33
CA LEU A 107 24.59 -3.28 10.16
C LEU A 107 23.42 -2.61 10.91
N GLU A 108 23.50 -1.30 11.17
CA GLU A 108 22.43 -0.50 11.81
C GLU A 108 21.23 -0.20 10.89
N GLU A 109 21.43 0.03 9.58
CA GLU A 109 20.34 0.28 8.63
C GLU A 109 19.68 -1.04 8.16
N GLN A 110 20.47 -2.12 8.04
CA GLN A 110 19.95 -3.48 7.96
C GLN A 110 19.12 -3.82 9.19
N THR A 111 19.58 -3.53 10.41
CA THR A 111 18.77 -3.78 11.61
C THR A 111 17.52 -2.91 11.71
N LEU A 112 17.39 -1.80 10.99
CA LEU A 112 16.16 -1.01 11.04
C LEU A 112 15.15 -1.50 10.00
N GLU A 113 15.55 -1.75 8.75
CA GLU A 113 14.65 -2.27 7.72
C GLU A 113 14.38 -3.79 7.88
N GLU A 114 15.38 -4.59 8.26
CA GLU A 114 15.22 -6.01 8.60
C GLU A 114 14.63 -6.22 10.00
N ALA A 115 14.74 -5.32 10.99
CA ALA A 115 13.87 -5.42 12.19
C ALA A 115 12.45 -4.88 11.93
N ILE A 116 12.26 -4.11 10.86
CA ILE A 116 10.92 -3.74 10.38
C ILE A 116 10.25 -4.93 9.67
N GLU A 117 11.00 -5.81 8.99
CA GLU A 117 10.50 -7.04 8.34
C GLU A 117 10.57 -8.30 9.23
N GLU A 118 11.56 -8.42 10.13
CA GLU A 118 11.79 -9.51 11.08
C GLU A 118 11.75 -9.04 12.55
N GLU A 119 10.83 -8.15 12.92
CA GLU A 119 10.25 -8.37 14.25
C GLU A 119 9.61 -9.76 14.16
N LYS A 120 10.27 -10.80 14.68
CA LYS A 120 9.64 -12.10 14.92
C LYS A 120 8.44 -11.80 15.78
N GLN A 121 7.30 -11.59 15.12
CA GLN A 121 6.06 -11.30 15.78
C GLN A 121 5.80 -12.54 16.60
N ILE A 122 5.86 -12.37 17.91
CA ILE A 122 5.64 -13.47 18.82
C ILE A 122 4.18 -13.85 18.60
N PRO A 123 3.89 -15.12 18.22
CA PRO A 123 2.53 -15.59 18.11
C PRO A 123 1.78 -15.22 19.38
N VAL A 124 0.58 -14.69 19.23
CA VAL A 124 -0.20 -14.30 20.41
C VAL A 124 -0.65 -15.54 21.16
N ASP A 125 -0.13 -15.77 22.35
CA ASP A 125 -0.48 -16.94 23.16
C ASP A 125 -1.84 -16.76 23.87
N ILE A 126 -2.92 -16.73 23.08
CA ILE A 126 -4.30 -16.62 23.57
C ILE A 126 -5.29 -17.31 22.61
N CYS A 127 -6.40 -17.78 23.18
CA CYS A 127 -7.52 -18.39 22.46
C CYS A 127 -8.86 -17.88 22.99
N ASN A 128 -9.95 -18.16 22.28
CA ASN A 128 -11.29 -17.64 22.53
C ASN A 128 -11.36 -16.10 22.56
N HIS A 129 -10.47 -15.44 21.82
CA HIS A 129 -10.42 -13.99 21.67
C HIS A 129 -11.25 -13.50 20.49
N ALA A 130 -11.51 -12.20 20.47
CA ALA A 130 -11.91 -11.47 19.29
C ALA A 130 -10.65 -11.11 18.48
N LEU A 131 -10.60 -11.55 17.23
CA LEU A 131 -9.59 -11.18 16.26
C LEU A 131 -10.10 -10.02 15.41
N LEU A 132 -9.55 -8.83 15.61
CA LEU A 132 -9.97 -7.60 14.96
C LEU A 132 -9.00 -7.22 13.84
N VAL A 133 -9.49 -7.16 12.61
CA VAL A 133 -8.71 -6.72 11.44
C VAL A 133 -8.98 -5.25 11.15
N GLY A 134 -7.92 -4.45 11.25
CA GLY A 134 -7.93 -3.00 11.11
C GLY A 134 -8.28 -2.27 12.40
N PHE A 135 -7.45 -1.30 12.80
CA PHE A 135 -7.68 -0.44 13.98
C PHE A 135 -7.87 1.03 13.57
N GLY A 136 -8.70 1.24 12.55
CA GLY A 136 -9.05 2.56 12.03
C GLY A 136 -10.23 3.19 12.77
N ARG A 137 -11.06 3.94 12.03
CA ARG A 137 -12.27 4.61 12.57
C ARG A 137 -13.26 3.65 13.22
N VAL A 138 -13.59 2.54 12.54
CA VAL A 138 -14.53 1.53 13.06
C VAL A 138 -13.84 0.59 14.03
N GLY A 139 -12.66 0.08 13.67
CA GLY A 139 -11.89 -0.86 14.48
C GLY A 139 -11.53 -0.32 15.86
N SER A 140 -11.08 0.94 15.98
CA SER A 140 -10.75 1.51 17.28
C SER A 140 -11.97 1.59 18.22
N LEU A 141 -13.11 2.08 17.72
CA LEU A 141 -14.36 2.13 18.50
C LEU A 141 -14.81 0.74 18.98
N LEU A 142 -14.68 -0.27 18.12
CA LEU A 142 -15.01 -1.65 18.46
C LEU A 142 -14.01 -2.23 19.47
N GLY A 143 -12.72 -2.00 19.26
CA GLY A 143 -11.64 -2.43 20.14
C GLY A 143 -11.78 -1.86 21.56
N GLU A 144 -12.04 -0.56 21.70
CA GLU A 144 -12.25 0.06 23.02
C GLU A 144 -13.44 -0.57 23.75
N LYS A 145 -14.54 -0.85 23.04
CA LYS A 145 -15.73 -1.50 23.63
C LYS A 145 -15.46 -2.95 24.04
N LEU A 146 -14.70 -3.69 23.23
CA LEU A 146 -14.32 -5.07 23.55
C LEU A 146 -13.42 -5.13 24.79
N LEU A 147 -12.44 -4.22 24.89
CA LEU A 147 -11.57 -4.09 26.05
C LEU A 147 -12.37 -3.72 27.32
N ALA A 148 -13.28 -2.74 27.22
CA ALA A 148 -14.15 -2.35 28.33
C ALA A 148 -15.07 -3.48 28.80
N ALA A 149 -15.50 -4.36 27.88
CA ALA A 149 -16.29 -5.55 28.19
C ALA A 149 -15.46 -6.73 28.73
N GLY A 150 -14.13 -6.60 28.81
CA GLY A 150 -13.24 -7.67 29.26
C GLY A 150 -13.11 -8.82 28.27
N ILE A 151 -13.45 -8.61 26.99
CA ILE A 151 -13.30 -9.62 25.94
C ILE A 151 -11.84 -9.62 25.48
N PRO A 152 -11.13 -10.76 25.49
CA PRO A 152 -9.77 -10.81 25.01
C PRO A 152 -9.67 -10.39 23.54
N LEU A 153 -8.72 -9.52 23.23
CA LEU A 153 -8.60 -8.87 21.92
C LEU A 153 -7.20 -9.09 21.35
N VAL A 154 -7.17 -9.46 20.07
CA VAL A 154 -5.98 -9.44 19.22
C VAL A 154 -6.30 -8.58 18.00
N VAL A 155 -5.39 -7.70 17.62
CA VAL A 155 -5.57 -6.79 16.48
C VAL A 155 -4.57 -7.11 15.37
N ILE A 156 -5.01 -7.20 14.13
CA ILE A 156 -4.14 -7.20 12.95
C ILE A 156 -4.19 -5.81 12.31
N GLU A 157 -3.04 -5.18 12.10
CA GLU A 157 -2.94 -3.92 11.37
C GLU A 157 -1.70 -3.88 10.47
N THR A 158 -1.83 -3.26 9.31
CA THR A 158 -0.77 -2.93 8.36
C THR A 158 0.08 -1.71 8.77
N SER A 159 -0.46 -0.75 9.53
CA SER A 159 0.29 0.41 10.01
C SER A 159 1.12 0.08 11.25
N ARG A 160 2.45 0.07 11.11
CA ARG A 160 3.39 -0.11 12.23
C ARG A 160 3.12 0.89 13.37
N THR A 161 2.91 2.16 13.06
CA THR A 161 2.60 3.19 14.07
C THR A 161 1.40 2.80 14.95
N ARG A 162 0.33 2.27 14.36
CA ARG A 162 -0.85 1.83 15.14
C ARG A 162 -0.56 0.57 15.96
N VAL A 163 0.22 -0.36 15.42
CA VAL A 163 0.61 -1.58 16.14
C VAL A 163 1.44 -1.23 17.37
N ASP A 164 2.40 -0.31 17.22
CA ASP A 164 3.25 0.14 18.32
C ASP A 164 2.40 0.84 19.41
N GLU A 165 1.50 1.75 19.03
CA GLU A 165 0.55 2.39 19.95
C GLU A 165 -0.34 1.37 20.69
N LEU A 166 -0.80 0.31 20.02
CA LEU A 166 -1.58 -0.75 20.64
C LEU A 166 -0.75 -1.56 21.65
N ARG A 167 0.49 -1.91 21.28
CA ARG A 167 1.40 -2.66 22.14
C ARG A 167 1.79 -1.87 23.39
N GLU A 168 2.04 -0.56 23.26
CA GLU A 168 2.29 0.34 24.40
C GLU A 168 1.12 0.37 25.39
N ARG A 169 -0.11 0.23 24.88
CA ARG A 169 -1.33 0.12 25.70
C ARG A 169 -1.56 -1.28 26.29
N GLY A 170 -0.66 -2.23 26.04
CA GLY A 170 -0.79 -3.63 26.47
C GLY A 170 -1.79 -4.45 25.65
N ILE A 171 -2.20 -3.95 24.47
CA ILE A 171 -3.09 -4.66 23.55
C ILE A 171 -2.23 -5.54 22.63
N ARG A 172 -2.63 -6.80 22.46
CA ARG A 172 -1.95 -7.73 21.56
C ARG A 172 -2.20 -7.31 20.12
N ALA A 173 -1.14 -6.99 19.38
CA ALA A 173 -1.24 -6.54 18.00
C ALA A 173 -0.17 -7.20 17.10
N VAL A 174 -0.62 -7.65 15.93
CA VAL A 174 0.14 -8.32 14.88
C VAL A 174 0.22 -7.36 13.69
N LEU A 175 1.44 -7.11 13.20
CA LEU A 175 1.70 -6.22 12.08
C LEU A 175 1.61 -7.01 10.76
N GLY A 176 0.67 -6.67 9.88
CA GLY A 176 0.61 -7.30 8.57
C GLY A 176 -0.76 -7.20 7.91
N ASN A 177 -0.86 -7.80 6.73
CA ASN A 177 -2.13 -7.93 6.01
C ASN A 177 -2.81 -9.25 6.41
N ALA A 178 -4.07 -9.18 6.82
CA ALA A 178 -4.89 -10.34 7.17
C ALA A 178 -5.20 -11.27 5.98
N ALA A 179 -4.98 -10.83 4.73
CA ALA A 179 -5.00 -11.71 3.56
C ALA A 179 -3.80 -12.67 3.51
N ASN A 180 -2.72 -12.40 4.28
CA ASN A 180 -1.60 -13.31 4.41
C ASN A 180 -1.88 -14.36 5.49
N GLU A 181 -1.83 -15.63 5.08
CA GLU A 181 -2.05 -16.78 5.96
C GLU A 181 -1.12 -16.83 7.17
N GLU A 182 0.15 -16.42 7.02
CA GLU A 182 1.12 -16.42 8.11
C GLU A 182 0.73 -15.42 9.20
N ILE A 183 0.24 -14.24 8.81
CA ILE A 183 -0.24 -13.21 9.72
C ILE A 183 -1.48 -13.70 10.48
N MET A 184 -2.39 -14.41 9.81
CA MET A 184 -3.57 -14.99 10.45
C MET A 184 -3.21 -16.11 11.44
N ASN A 185 -2.18 -16.91 11.12
CA ASN A 185 -1.67 -17.93 12.03
C ASN A 185 -0.98 -17.30 13.25
N LEU A 186 -0.17 -16.25 13.05
CA LEU A 186 0.45 -15.50 14.15
C LEU A 186 -0.59 -14.89 15.09
N ALA A 187 -1.77 -14.55 14.56
CA ALA A 187 -2.92 -14.03 15.29
C ALA A 187 -3.82 -15.11 15.94
N HIS A 188 -3.45 -16.39 15.82
CA HIS A 188 -4.17 -17.56 16.34
C HIS A 188 -5.65 -17.61 15.88
N LEU A 189 -5.88 -17.49 14.56
CA LEU A 189 -7.21 -17.61 13.97
C LEU A 189 -7.91 -18.92 14.32
N ASP A 190 -7.15 -20.01 14.35
CA ASP A 190 -7.59 -21.39 14.59
C ASP A 190 -8.37 -21.57 15.89
N CYS A 191 -8.03 -20.80 16.93
CA CYS A 191 -8.72 -20.82 18.22
C CYS A 191 -9.42 -19.49 18.57
N ALA A 192 -9.52 -18.55 17.63
CA ALA A 192 -10.28 -17.32 17.81
C ALA A 192 -11.78 -17.62 17.84
N ARG A 193 -12.54 -16.86 18.64
CA ARG A 193 -14.01 -17.01 18.72
C ARG A 193 -14.72 -16.16 17.68
N TRP A 194 -14.21 -14.96 17.44
CA TRP A 194 -14.77 -14.02 16.46
C TRP A 194 -13.68 -13.50 15.54
N LEU A 195 -13.99 -13.35 14.26
CA LEU A 195 -13.22 -12.58 13.29
C LEU A 195 -14.01 -11.34 12.89
N LEU A 196 -13.47 -10.17 13.20
CA LEU A 196 -14.11 -8.87 13.00
C LEU A 196 -13.34 -8.10 11.92
N LEU A 197 -13.89 -8.01 10.71
CA LEU A 197 -13.26 -7.29 9.59
C LEU A 197 -13.80 -5.86 9.52
N THR A 198 -12.96 -4.88 9.86
CA THR A 198 -13.36 -3.45 9.87
C THR A 198 -12.70 -2.62 8.76
N ILE A 199 -11.99 -3.28 7.85
CA ILE A 199 -11.38 -2.69 6.66
C ILE A 199 -12.46 -2.16 5.69
N PRO A 200 -12.18 -1.10 4.92
CA PRO A 200 -13.19 -0.45 4.09
C PRO A 200 -13.46 -1.13 2.75
N ASN A 201 -12.55 -1.98 2.26
CA ASN A 201 -12.72 -2.66 0.97
C ASN A 201 -13.45 -3.99 1.17
N GLY A 202 -14.71 -4.07 0.73
CA GLY A 202 -15.53 -5.26 0.92
C GLY A 202 -15.05 -6.48 0.13
N TYR A 203 -14.42 -6.28 -1.03
CA TYR A 203 -13.86 -7.38 -1.82
C TYR A 203 -12.63 -8.00 -1.16
N GLU A 204 -11.73 -7.17 -0.62
CA GLU A 204 -10.60 -7.65 0.19
C GLU A 204 -11.09 -8.37 1.45
N ALA A 205 -12.11 -7.82 2.13
CA ALA A 205 -12.74 -8.48 3.26
C ALA A 205 -13.30 -9.86 2.89
N GLY A 206 -13.98 -9.97 1.74
CA GLY A 206 -14.52 -11.24 1.27
C GLY A 206 -13.43 -12.30 1.06
N GLU A 207 -12.30 -11.97 0.44
CA GLU A 207 -11.20 -12.93 0.27
C GLU A 207 -10.61 -13.39 1.61
N ILE A 208 -10.50 -12.49 2.59
CA ILE A 208 -10.11 -12.86 3.97
C ILE A 208 -11.15 -13.79 4.60
N VAL A 209 -12.45 -13.52 4.40
CA VAL A 209 -13.55 -14.38 4.89
C VAL A 209 -13.44 -15.79 4.30
N ALA A 210 -13.22 -15.90 2.99
CA ALA A 210 -13.10 -17.20 2.32
C ALA A 210 -11.94 -18.02 2.91
N SER A 211 -10.75 -17.42 3.00
CA SER A 211 -9.57 -18.08 3.58
C SER A 211 -9.78 -18.45 5.05
N ALA A 212 -10.40 -17.57 5.84
CA ALA A 212 -10.68 -17.83 7.24
C ALA A 212 -11.69 -18.97 7.44
N ARG A 213 -12.74 -19.03 6.60
CA ARG A 213 -13.77 -20.07 6.68
C ARG A 213 -13.22 -21.45 6.31
N GLU A 214 -12.29 -21.53 5.36
CA GLU A 214 -11.60 -22.78 5.01
C GLU A 214 -10.80 -23.36 6.18
N LYS A 215 -10.15 -22.50 6.97
CA LYS A 215 -9.32 -22.91 8.12
C LYS A 215 -10.12 -23.15 9.39
N SER A 216 -11.12 -22.32 9.66
CA SER A 216 -11.94 -22.35 10.87
C SER A 216 -13.43 -22.33 10.51
N PRO A 217 -14.04 -23.50 10.23
CA PRO A 217 -15.43 -23.58 9.80
C PRO A 217 -16.44 -23.05 10.83
N ASP A 218 -16.10 -23.07 12.11
CA ASP A 218 -17.01 -22.71 13.22
C ASP A 218 -16.84 -21.25 13.71
N ILE A 219 -15.88 -20.49 13.19
CA ILE A 219 -15.63 -19.12 13.66
C ILE A 219 -16.78 -18.17 13.28
N GLU A 220 -17.15 -17.27 14.18
CA GLU A 220 -18.14 -16.24 13.90
C GLU A 220 -17.46 -15.06 13.19
N ILE A 221 -17.83 -14.81 11.93
CA ILE A 221 -17.23 -13.79 11.07
C ILE A 221 -18.22 -12.64 10.90
N ILE A 222 -17.81 -11.44 11.32
CA ILE A 222 -18.56 -10.19 11.14
C ILE A 222 -17.72 -9.24 10.31
N ALA A 223 -18.24 -8.82 9.17
CA ALA A 223 -17.52 -7.96 8.23
C ALA A 223 -18.24 -6.64 7.98
N ARG A 224 -17.45 -5.62 7.62
CA ARG A 224 -17.94 -4.33 7.16
C ARG A 224 -18.07 -4.31 5.63
N ALA A 225 -19.11 -3.62 5.15
CA ALA A 225 -19.29 -3.31 3.72
C ALA A 225 -19.81 -1.87 3.52
N HIS A 226 -19.78 -1.41 2.28
CA HIS A 226 -20.32 -0.11 1.86
C HIS A 226 -21.32 -0.19 0.71
N TYR A 227 -21.29 -1.30 -0.05
CA TYR A 227 -22.18 -1.50 -1.19
C TYR A 227 -22.94 -2.83 -1.09
N ASP A 228 -24.11 -2.91 -1.72
CA ASP A 228 -24.97 -4.10 -1.67
C ASP A 228 -24.32 -5.31 -2.37
N ASP A 229 -23.55 -5.08 -3.43
CA ASP A 229 -22.76 -6.09 -4.13
C ASP A 229 -21.64 -6.65 -3.23
N GLU A 230 -20.97 -5.79 -2.44
CA GLU A 230 -20.00 -6.24 -1.43
C GLU A 230 -20.66 -7.09 -0.35
N VAL A 231 -21.83 -6.68 0.17
CA VAL A 231 -22.59 -7.45 1.16
C VAL A 231 -22.86 -8.86 0.65
N LYS A 232 -23.35 -8.96 -0.59
CA LYS A 232 -23.61 -10.25 -1.24
C LYS A 232 -22.33 -11.06 -1.39
N TYR A 233 -21.27 -10.45 -1.91
CA TYR A 233 -19.97 -11.10 -2.16
C TYR A 233 -19.34 -11.67 -0.89
N ILE A 234 -19.37 -10.92 0.21
CA ILE A 234 -18.82 -11.34 1.52
C ILE A 234 -19.69 -12.45 2.13
N THR A 235 -21.01 -12.33 2.03
CA THR A 235 -21.95 -13.33 2.56
C THR A 235 -21.80 -14.68 1.83
N GLU A 236 -21.69 -14.67 0.50
CA GLU A 236 -21.50 -15.87 -0.32
C GLU A 236 -20.21 -16.62 0.01
N ARG A 237 -19.19 -15.92 0.52
CA ARG A 237 -17.91 -16.51 0.97
C ARG A 237 -17.95 -17.05 2.39
N GLY A 238 -19.08 -16.91 3.08
CA GLY A 238 -19.32 -17.55 4.38
C GLY A 238 -19.16 -16.62 5.58
N ALA A 239 -19.32 -15.30 5.43
CA ALA A 239 -19.48 -14.43 6.59
C ALA A 239 -20.83 -14.69 7.28
N ASN A 240 -20.86 -14.69 8.62
CA ASN A 240 -22.09 -14.87 9.38
C ASN A 240 -22.94 -13.61 9.35
N GLN A 241 -22.29 -12.45 9.47
CA GLN A 241 -22.93 -11.14 9.47
C GLN A 241 -22.12 -10.16 8.65
N VAL A 242 -22.83 -9.28 7.92
CA VAL A 242 -22.21 -8.17 7.21
C VAL A 242 -22.94 -6.88 7.57
N VAL A 243 -22.19 -5.90 8.05
CA VAL A 243 -22.69 -4.59 8.46
C VAL A 243 -22.36 -3.58 7.36
N MET A 244 -23.39 -3.09 6.68
CA MET A 244 -23.25 -2.05 5.66
C MET A 244 -23.39 -0.67 6.30
N GLY A 245 -22.34 0.15 6.21
CA GLY A 245 -22.27 1.44 6.91
C GLY A 245 -23.46 2.36 6.60
N GLU A 246 -23.81 2.47 5.33
CA GLU A 246 -24.85 3.36 4.83
C GLU A 246 -26.24 2.94 5.33
N ARG A 247 -26.51 1.63 5.46
CA ARG A 247 -27.76 1.12 6.01
C ARG A 247 -27.90 1.44 7.50
N GLU A 248 -26.83 1.26 8.27
CA GLU A 248 -26.84 1.54 9.70
C GLU A 248 -26.89 3.05 10.00
N ILE A 249 -26.27 3.88 9.17
CA ILE A 249 -26.41 5.34 9.24
C ILE A 249 -27.87 5.74 8.99
N ALA A 250 -28.50 5.20 7.95
CA ALA A 250 -29.91 5.49 7.66
C ALA A 250 -30.85 5.02 8.79
N ARG A 251 -30.60 3.83 9.36
CA ARG A 251 -31.34 3.32 10.52
C ARG A 251 -31.22 4.27 11.71
N ALA A 252 -30.01 4.68 12.06
CA ALA A 252 -29.76 5.59 13.17
C ALA A 252 -30.44 6.96 12.98
N MET A 253 -30.44 7.50 11.75
CA MET A 253 -31.15 8.74 11.45
C MET A 253 -32.67 8.59 11.64
N LEU A 254 -33.24 7.45 11.27
CA LEU A 254 -34.66 7.18 11.46
C LEU A 254 -35.03 7.08 12.94
N GLU A 255 -34.23 6.39 13.75
CA GLU A 255 -34.43 6.28 15.21
C GLU A 255 -34.40 7.67 15.89
N LEU A 256 -33.54 8.58 15.41
CA LEU A 256 -33.50 9.96 15.92
C LEU A 256 -34.74 10.78 15.53
N LEU A 257 -35.41 10.47 14.42
CA LEU A 257 -36.67 11.12 14.04
C LEU A 257 -37.86 10.60 14.86
N GLU A 258 -37.81 9.34 15.27
CA GLU A 258 -38.84 8.74 16.14
C GLU A 258 -38.73 9.18 17.60
N THR A 259 -37.59 9.73 17.98
CA THR A 259 -37.38 10.32 19.32
C THR A 259 -37.83 11.78 19.28
N PRO A 260 -38.82 12.22 20.10
CA PRO A 260 -39.27 13.61 20.08
C PRO A 260 -38.09 14.55 20.40
N PRO A 261 -37.96 15.68 19.68
CA PRO A 261 -36.86 16.60 19.91
C PRO A 261 -36.89 17.12 21.34
N ALA A 262 -35.73 17.19 21.99
CA ALA A 262 -35.56 17.69 23.34
C ALA A 262 -36.04 19.16 23.44
N GLY A 263 -37.33 19.33 23.71
CA GLY A 263 -38.00 20.63 23.66
C GLY A 263 -39.53 20.53 23.57
N GLU A 264 -40.07 19.46 22.98
CA GLU A 264 -41.52 19.19 23.01
C GLU A 264 -41.89 18.40 24.26
N VAL A 265 -41.76 19.05 25.42
CA VAL A 265 -42.55 18.63 26.59
C VAL A 265 -44.00 18.93 26.22
N VAL A 266 -44.76 17.86 26.02
CA VAL A 266 -46.20 17.83 25.77
C VAL A 266 -46.91 18.89 26.60
N ALA A 267 -47.34 19.98 25.95
CA ALA A 267 -48.36 20.85 26.51
C ALA A 267 -49.68 20.06 26.46
N SER A 268 -50.07 19.56 27.62
CA SER A 268 -51.36 18.96 27.94
C SER A 268 -52.54 19.82 27.55
#